data_AF-A0A353THF0-F1
#
_entry.id   AF-A0A353THF0-F1
#
_cell.length_a   1.000
_cell.length_b   1.000
_cell.length_c   1.000
_cell.angle_alpha   90.00
_cell.angle_beta   90.00
_cell.angle_gamma   90.00
#
_symmetry.space_group_name_H-M   'P 1'
#
loop_
_entity.id
_entity.type
_entity.pdbx_description
1 polymer ?
#
loop_
_entity_poly.entity_id
_entity_poly.type
_entity_poly.pdbx_seq_one_letter_code
_entity_poly.pdbx_strand_id
1 'polypeptide(L)'
;MQYKIYPPEKLKTTIELPASKSISNRVLILNALSLNTNPVENLSDCEDTQVIIDAFNSDSNVFDVKGAGTAMRFLTAFLAGMDGEWIV
;
A
#
# COMPACT_ATOMS: atom_id res chain seq x y z
N MET A 1 17.50 6.82 13.36
CA MET A 1 16.98 7.75 14.38
C MET A 1 16.91 7.03 15.73
N GLN A 2 17.26 7.68 16.84
CA GLN A 2 17.13 7.10 18.18
C GLN A 2 16.07 7.87 18.98
N TYR A 3 15.06 7.17 19.47
CA TYR A 3 14.01 7.77 20.28
C TYR A 3 14.29 7.53 21.77
N LYS A 4 14.17 8.60 22.59
CA LYS A 4 14.08 8.51 24.04
C LYS A 4 12.66 8.88 24.44
N ILE A 5 11.98 8.00 25.17
CA ILE A 5 10.55 8.13 25.51
C ILE A 5 10.43 8.11 27.03
N TYR A 6 9.60 9.00 27.58
CA TYR A 6 9.28 9.07 29.01
C TYR A 6 7.77 8.95 29.19
N PRO A 7 7.27 8.13 30.13
CA PRO A 7 5.84 7.94 30.32
C PRO A 7 5.20 9.18 30.96
N PRO A 8 3.95 9.54 30.59
CA PRO A 8 3.17 10.51 31.35
C PRO A 8 2.67 9.90 32.67
N GLU A 9 2.34 10.73 33.66
CA GLU A 9 1.77 10.27 34.94
C GLU A 9 0.39 9.60 34.74
N LYS A 10 -0.43 10.10 33.81
CA LYS A 10 -1.69 9.52 33.35
C LYS A 10 -1.87 9.80 31.85
N LEU A 11 -2.44 8.85 31.11
CA LEU A 11 -2.81 9.02 29.70
C LEU A 11 -4.31 8.80 29.54
N LYS A 12 -5.04 9.85 29.19
CA LYS A 12 -6.47 9.79 28.85
C LYS A 12 -6.70 10.65 27.61
N THR A 13 -6.84 9.99 26.46
CA THR A 13 -7.02 10.66 25.17
C THR A 13 -7.83 9.79 24.22
N THR A 14 -8.32 10.39 23.15
CA THR A 14 -8.92 9.72 21.99
C THR A 14 -8.05 10.08 20.79
N ILE A 15 -7.66 9.07 20.00
CA ILE A 15 -6.89 9.27 18.79
C ILE A 15 -7.60 8.60 17.62
N GLU A 16 -7.52 9.23 16.45
CA GLU A 16 -7.84 8.59 15.20
C GLU A 16 -6.61 7.83 14.72
N LEU A 17 -6.76 6.53 14.53
CA LEU A 17 -5.68 5.70 14.02
C LEU A 17 -5.65 5.79 12.49
N PRO A 18 -4.45 5.72 11.88
CA PRO A 18 -4.35 5.63 10.43
C PRO A 18 -5.03 4.36 9.92
N ALA A 19 -5.42 4.40 8.64
CA ALA A 19 -6.01 3.25 7.97
C ALA A 19 -5.07 2.03 7.96
N SER A 20 -5.67 0.84 7.88
CA SER A 20 -4.91 -0.41 7.91
C SER A 20 -4.19 -0.65 6.59
N LYS A 21 -2.86 -0.61 6.64
CA LYS A 21 -1.95 -1.03 5.54
C LYS A 21 -2.37 -2.32 4.85
N SER A 22 -2.69 -3.35 5.64
CA SER A 22 -3.11 -4.65 5.13
C SER A 22 -4.41 -4.59 4.34
N ILE A 23 -5.37 -3.79 4.79
CA ILE A 23 -6.68 -3.65 4.12
C ILE A 23 -6.50 -2.81 2.86
N SER A 24 -5.75 -1.70 2.93
CA SER A 24 -5.46 -0.84 1.80
C SER A 24 -4.81 -1.59 0.64
N ASN A 25 -3.77 -2.39 0.89
CA ASN A 25 -3.13 -3.16 -0.17
C ASN A 25 -4.09 -4.16 -0.83
N ARG A 26 -4.89 -4.87 -0.03
CA ARG A 26 -5.84 -5.86 -0.56
C ARG A 26 -6.94 -5.21 -1.38
N VAL A 27 -7.51 -4.12 -0.87
CA VAL A 27 -8.65 -3.47 -1.53
C VAL A 27 -8.22 -2.78 -2.83
N LEU A 28 -6.97 -2.28 -2.91
CA LEU A 28 -6.41 -1.76 -4.16
C LEU A 28 -6.30 -2.84 -5.23
N ILE A 29 -5.75 -4.02 -4.90
CA ILE A 29 -5.70 -5.16 -5.83
C ILE A 29 -7.10 -5.59 -6.26
N LEU A 30 -8.04 -5.70 -5.33
CA LEU A 30 -9.42 -6.08 -5.63
C LEU A 30 -10.14 -5.03 -6.51
N ASN A 31 -9.91 -3.75 -6.26
CA ASN A 31 -10.46 -2.65 -7.06
C ASN A 31 -9.96 -2.76 -8.52
N ALA A 32 -8.66 -2.96 -8.72
CA ALA A 32 -8.07 -3.17 -10.04
C ALA A 32 -8.61 -4.44 -10.73
N LEU A 33 -8.69 -5.58 -10.03
CA LEU A 33 -9.24 -6.84 -10.56
C LEU A 33 -10.73 -6.72 -10.92
N SER A 34 -11.49 -5.90 -10.18
CA SER A 34 -12.91 -5.67 -10.45
C SER A 34 -13.17 -4.71 -11.62
N LEU A 35 -12.12 -4.14 -12.22
CA LEU A 35 -12.21 -3.09 -13.24
C LEU A 35 -13.06 -1.88 -12.79
N ASN A 36 -13.11 -1.64 -11.47
CA ASN A 36 -13.85 -0.53 -10.90
C ASN A 36 -13.04 0.76 -11.08
N THR A 37 -13.65 1.77 -11.71
CA THR A 37 -13.01 3.06 -11.97
C THR A 37 -13.13 4.03 -10.80
N ASN A 38 -13.92 3.71 -9.78
CA ASN A 38 -14.05 4.57 -8.60
C ASN A 38 -12.81 4.43 -7.70
N PRO A 39 -12.22 5.55 -7.27
CA PRO A 39 -11.07 5.53 -6.39
C PRO A 39 -11.43 4.94 -5.03
N VAL A 40 -10.46 4.26 -4.40
CA VAL A 40 -10.59 3.78 -3.03
C VAL A 40 -10.22 4.90 -2.07
N GLU A 41 -11.11 5.18 -1.11
CA GLU A 41 -10.89 6.16 -0.05
C GLU A 41 -10.34 5.50 1.23
N ASN A 42 -9.86 6.32 2.18
CA ASN A 42 -9.36 5.87 3.48
C ASN A 42 -8.24 4.81 3.37
N LEU A 43 -7.28 5.07 2.48
CA LEU A 43 -6.08 4.28 2.30
C LEU A 43 -5.02 4.65 3.35
N SER A 44 -4.20 3.67 3.73
CA SER A 44 -3.03 3.91 4.57
C SER A 44 -2.01 4.77 3.82
N ASP A 45 -1.40 5.71 4.53
CA ASP A 45 -0.35 6.60 4.05
C ASP A 45 1.06 5.97 4.09
N CYS A 46 1.13 4.65 4.24
CA CYS A 46 2.40 3.94 4.34
C CYS A 46 3.04 3.63 2.97
N GLU A 47 4.35 3.37 2.98
CA GLU A 47 5.12 3.07 1.77
C GLU A 47 4.55 1.88 0.97
N ASP A 48 4.12 0.80 1.63
CA ASP A 48 3.55 -0.36 0.92
C ASP A 48 2.31 0.01 0.10
N THR A 49 1.46 0.89 0.63
CA THR A 49 0.23 1.30 -0.05
C THR A 49 0.53 2.26 -1.18
N GLN A 50 1.48 3.18 -1.00
CA GLN A 50 1.89 4.10 -2.04
C GLN A 50 2.54 3.39 -3.23
N VAL A 51 3.36 2.36 -3.00
CA VAL A 51 3.97 1.56 -4.07
C VAL A 51 2.92 0.92 -5.00
N ILE A 52 1.82 0.40 -4.45
CA ILE A 52 0.74 -0.19 -5.27
C ILE A 52 0.02 0.89 -6.07
N ILE A 53 -0.27 2.04 -5.45
CA ILE A 53 -0.92 3.18 -6.13
C ILE A 53 -0.04 3.67 -7.28
N ASP A 54 1.25 3.86 -7.05
CA ASP A 54 2.20 4.33 -8.05
C ASP A 54 2.31 3.33 -9.22
N ALA A 55 2.37 2.02 -8.92
CA ALA A 55 2.39 0.98 -9.94
C ALA A 55 1.14 0.99 -10.83
N PHE A 56 -0.05 1.21 -10.26
CA PHE A 56 -1.30 1.26 -11.03
C PHE A 56 -1.52 2.54 -11.82
N ASN A 57 -0.78 3.61 -11.51
CA ASN A 57 -0.83 4.87 -12.26
C ASN A 57 0.40 5.07 -13.18
N SER A 58 1.25 4.06 -13.31
CA SER A 58 2.49 4.12 -14.07
C SER A 58 2.31 3.57 -15.49
N ASP A 59 2.87 4.28 -16.48
CA ASP A 59 2.99 3.80 -17.87
C ASP A 59 4.26 2.94 -18.09
N SER A 60 5.08 2.73 -17.05
CA SER A 60 6.27 1.88 -17.05
C SER A 60 5.93 0.43 -16.75
N ASN A 61 6.75 -0.50 -17.27
CA ASN A 61 6.71 -1.91 -16.92
C ASN A 61 7.73 -2.30 -15.82
N VAL A 62 8.45 -1.32 -15.27
CA VAL A 62 9.39 -1.45 -14.15
C VAL A 62 8.81 -0.76 -12.92
N PHE A 63 8.67 -1.49 -11.81
CA PHE A 63 8.02 -1.02 -10.59
C PHE A 63 8.97 -1.03 -9.38
N ASP A 64 9.38 0.17 -8.97
CA ASP A 64 10.09 0.55 -7.73
C ASP A 64 9.49 0.06 -6.40
N VAL A 65 9.63 -1.19 -5.97
CA VAL A 65 9.02 -1.67 -4.71
C VAL A 65 9.77 -1.29 -3.42
N LYS A 66 10.98 -0.71 -3.49
CA LYS A 66 11.77 -0.27 -2.34
C LYS A 66 11.87 -1.36 -1.25
N GLY A 67 11.50 -1.04 -0.01
CA GLY A 67 11.42 -1.98 1.12
C GLY A 67 10.06 -2.66 1.27
N ALA A 68 9.12 -2.43 0.36
CA ALA A 68 7.72 -2.83 0.48
C ALA A 68 7.48 -4.28 0.03
N GLY A 69 8.00 -5.25 0.78
CA GLY A 69 7.88 -6.68 0.45
C GLY A 69 6.43 -7.20 0.36
N THR A 70 5.47 -6.54 1.04
CA THR A 70 4.05 -6.87 0.88
C THR A 70 3.55 -6.43 -0.50
N ALA A 71 3.86 -5.20 -0.90
CA ALA A 71 3.46 -4.65 -2.20
C ALA A 71 4.06 -5.47 -3.34
N MET A 72 5.34 -5.82 -3.25
CA MET A 72 6.02 -6.70 -4.20
C MET A 72 5.23 -7.99 -4.45
N ARG A 73 4.86 -8.75 -3.40
CA ARG A 73 4.14 -10.02 -3.57
C ARG A 73 2.76 -9.84 -4.19
N PHE A 74 2.04 -8.77 -3.83
CA PHE A 74 0.74 -8.46 -4.42
C PHE A 74 0.85 -8.08 -5.91
N LEU A 75 1.81 -7.22 -6.25
CA LEU A 75 2.07 -6.81 -7.63
C LEU A 75 2.53 -7.99 -8.49
N THR A 76 3.47 -8.81 -8.01
CA THR A 76 3.89 -10.02 -8.73
C THR A 76 2.72 -10.95 -9.01
N ALA A 77 1.86 -11.22 -8.02
CA ALA A 77 0.70 -12.09 -8.20
C ALA A 77 -0.34 -11.51 -9.17
N PHE A 78 -0.58 -10.20 -9.10
CA PHE A 78 -1.51 -9.50 -9.99
C PHE A 78 -1.01 -9.47 -11.44
N LEU A 79 0.24 -9.05 -11.64
CA LEU A 79 0.86 -8.89 -12.96
C LEU A 79 1.15 -10.23 -13.64
N ALA A 80 1.33 -11.32 -12.89
CA ALA A 80 1.48 -12.67 -13.45
C ALA A 80 0.25 -13.13 -14.26
N GLY A 81 -0.92 -12.52 -14.04
CA GLY A 81 -2.13 -12.77 -14.82
C GLY A 81 -2.34 -11.82 -15.99
N MET A 82 -1.39 -10.92 -16.27
CA MET A 82 -1.51 -9.87 -17.29
C MET A 82 -0.51 -10.09 -18.42
N ASP A 83 -0.94 -9.83 -19.66
CA ASP A 83 -0.06 -9.86 -20.82
C ASP A 83 1.03 -8.78 -20.73
N GLY A 84 2.29 -9.19 -20.86
CA GLY A 84 3.43 -8.27 -20.86
C GLY A 84 4.67 -8.84 -20.18
N GLU A 85 5.75 -8.07 -20.22
CA GLU A 85 6.94 -8.30 -19.40
C GLU A 85 6.95 -7.27 -18.27
N TRP A 86 6.91 -7.76 -17.03
CA TRP A 86 6.81 -6.95 -15.83
C TRP A 86 8.02 -7.15 -14.94
N ILE A 87 8.65 -6.05 -14.54
CA ILE A 87 9.79 -6.04 -13.64
C ILE A 87 9.32 -5.40 -12.33
N VAL A 88 9.32 -6.19 -11.26
CA VAL A 88 8.89 -5.80 -9.90
C VAL A 88 10.07 -5.95 -8.94
#